data_AF-A0A5D3YDM3-F1
#
_entry.id   AF-A0A5D3YDM3-F1
#
_cell.length_a   1.000
_cell.length_b   1.000
_cell.length_c   1.000
_cell.angle_alpha   90.00
_cell.angle_beta   90.00
_cell.angle_gamma   90.00
#
_symmetry.space_group_name_H-M   'P 1'
#
loop_
_entity.id
_entity.type
_entity.pdbx_description
1 polymer ?
#
loop_
_entity_poly.entity_id
_entity_poly.type
_entity_poly.pdbx_seq_one_letter_code
_entity_poly.pdbx_strand_id
1 'polypeptide(L)'
;GQFNLTNPDDGLSDTTNDPAHRGFWKTPTLRGVDTRPNPSFVKAYAHNGFFKSLKGFVNFYNTSATVCPPELGVDTEEEALANKCWPAAEHPENTARRGPILGNLGLTSEEEDAIVAYMKTFSDTEIPTKPKPFTPARNK
;
A
#
# COMPACT_ATOMS: atom_id res chain seq x y z
N GLY A 1 -12.82 2.69 1.84
CA GLY A 1 -12.99 1.52 2.69
C GLY A 1 -12.19 1.68 3.95
N GLN A 2 -12.81 1.49 5.11
CA GLN A 2 -12.07 1.00 6.28
C GLN A 2 -12.01 -0.53 6.14
N PHE A 3 -10.93 -1.15 6.61
CA PHE A 3 -10.79 -2.61 6.61
C PHE A 3 -11.97 -3.25 7.35
N ASN A 4 -12.71 -4.15 6.70
CA ASN A 4 -13.90 -4.75 7.28
C ASN A 4 -14.16 -6.17 6.77
N LEU A 5 -13.86 -7.16 7.60
CA LEU A 5 -14.07 -8.58 7.28
C LEU A 5 -15.55 -8.98 7.17
N THR A 6 -16.47 -8.20 7.73
CA THR A 6 -17.92 -8.48 7.67
C THR A 6 -18.61 -7.89 6.44
N ASN A 7 -17.96 -6.92 5.80
CA ASN A 7 -18.41 -6.31 4.55
C ASN A 7 -17.17 -5.94 3.70
N PRO A 8 -16.53 -6.95 3.07
CA PRO A 8 -15.28 -6.76 2.35
C PRO A 8 -15.47 -5.88 1.10
N ASP A 9 -14.42 -5.15 0.73
CA ASP A 9 -14.41 -4.32 -0.48
C ASP A 9 -13.99 -5.17 -1.69
N ASP A 10 -14.94 -5.43 -2.59
CA ASP A 10 -14.81 -6.34 -3.73
C ASP A 10 -13.80 -5.82 -4.80
N GLY A 11 -13.41 -4.54 -4.75
CA GLY A 11 -12.36 -3.96 -5.60
C GLY A 11 -12.72 -4.01 -7.09
N LEU A 12 -11.85 -4.58 -7.94
CA LEU A 12 -12.07 -4.66 -9.39
C LEU A 12 -13.35 -5.43 -9.78
N SER A 13 -13.81 -6.36 -8.93
CA SER A 13 -15.06 -7.10 -9.15
C SER A 13 -16.25 -6.14 -9.30
N ASP A 14 -16.33 -5.05 -8.53
CA ASP A 14 -17.42 -4.07 -8.62
C ASP A 14 -17.52 -3.39 -10.00
N THR A 15 -16.41 -3.33 -10.74
CA THR A 15 -16.39 -2.77 -12.11
C THR A 15 -16.66 -3.82 -13.17
N THR A 16 -16.21 -5.05 -12.95
CA THR A 16 -16.19 -6.11 -13.97
C THR A 16 -17.35 -7.10 -13.85
N ASN A 17 -17.99 -7.17 -12.68
CA ASN A 17 -18.96 -8.20 -12.28
C ASN A 17 -18.41 -9.64 -12.39
N ASP A 18 -17.09 -9.81 -12.36
CA ASP A 18 -16.45 -11.13 -12.37
C ASP A 18 -15.94 -11.47 -10.96
N PRO A 19 -16.49 -12.51 -10.30
CA PRO A 19 -16.03 -12.94 -8.98
C PRO A 19 -14.54 -13.29 -8.91
N ALA A 20 -13.91 -13.66 -10.02
CA ALA A 20 -12.47 -13.93 -10.08
C ALA A 20 -11.62 -12.67 -9.84
N HIS A 21 -12.20 -11.47 -9.93
CA HIS A 21 -11.52 -10.20 -9.68
C HIS A 21 -11.71 -9.65 -8.27
N ARG A 22 -12.38 -10.38 -7.36
CA ARG A 22 -12.59 -9.91 -5.99
C ARG A 22 -11.28 -9.65 -5.26
N GLY A 23 -11.20 -8.50 -4.60
CA GLY A 23 -10.01 -8.08 -3.86
C GLY A 23 -8.84 -7.67 -4.74
N PHE A 24 -8.99 -7.63 -6.08
CA PHE A 24 -7.96 -7.09 -6.96
C PHE A 24 -8.02 -5.57 -6.96
N TRP A 25 -6.85 -4.96 -6.76
CA TRP A 25 -6.67 -3.51 -6.77
C TRP A 25 -5.62 -3.13 -7.81
N LYS A 26 -5.82 -1.97 -8.44
CA LYS A 26 -4.80 -1.39 -9.32
C LYS A 26 -3.53 -1.13 -8.52
N THR A 27 -2.40 -1.65 -8.98
CA THR A 27 -1.08 -1.35 -8.40
C THR A 27 -0.80 0.16 -8.47
N PRO A 28 -0.64 0.86 -7.33
CA PRO A 28 -0.33 2.28 -7.35
C PRO A 28 1.12 2.52 -7.79
N THR A 29 1.40 3.71 -8.32
CA THR A 29 2.78 4.16 -8.54
C THR A 29 3.47 4.43 -7.20
N LEU A 30 4.79 4.19 -7.13
CA LEU A 30 5.60 4.54 -5.97
C LEU A 30 6.20 5.96 -6.06
N ARG A 31 6.01 6.67 -7.18
CA ARG A 31 6.42 8.08 -7.27
C ARG A 31 5.63 8.91 -6.27
N GLY A 32 6.33 9.66 -5.42
CA GLY A 32 5.75 10.43 -4.33
C GLY A 32 5.14 9.59 -3.19
N VAL A 33 5.53 8.32 -3.07
CA VAL A 33 4.97 7.41 -2.05
C VAL A 33 5.13 7.99 -0.64
N ASP A 34 6.24 8.65 -0.34
CA ASP A 34 6.46 9.32 0.96
C ASP A 34 6.36 10.86 0.89
N THR A 35 5.77 11.43 -0.16
CA THR A 35 5.53 12.88 -0.21
C THR A 35 4.45 13.26 0.79
N ARG A 36 4.77 14.24 1.65
CA ARG A 36 3.95 14.71 2.77
C ARG A 36 3.99 16.25 2.86
N PRO A 37 2.92 16.91 3.35
CA PRO A 37 2.91 18.36 3.55
C PRO A 37 3.93 18.84 4.60
N ASN A 38 4.19 18.02 5.62
CA ASN A 38 5.17 18.28 6.67
C ASN A 38 5.64 16.96 7.31
N PRO A 39 6.77 16.96 8.06
CA PRO A 39 7.31 15.73 8.68
C PRO A 39 6.40 15.04 9.69
N SER A 40 5.52 15.79 10.37
CA SER A 40 4.59 15.25 11.38
C SER A 40 3.30 14.68 10.79
N PHE A 41 3.07 14.84 9.49
CA PHE A 41 1.89 14.32 8.82
C PHE A 41 1.93 12.79 8.76
N VAL A 42 0.89 12.15 9.30
CA VAL A 42 0.70 10.70 9.23
C VAL A 42 0.04 10.35 7.90
N LYS A 43 0.83 9.77 7.00
CA LYS A 43 0.34 9.29 5.71
C LYS A 43 -0.27 7.89 5.87
N ALA A 44 -1.42 7.66 5.25
CA ALA A 44 -2.04 6.34 5.18
C ALA A 44 -1.68 5.64 3.86
N TYR A 45 -1.49 4.32 3.88
CA TYR A 45 -1.10 3.50 2.72
C TYR A 45 -2.08 2.34 2.48
N ALA A 46 -1.93 1.68 1.32
CA ALA A 46 -2.90 0.72 0.75
C ALA A 46 -4.26 1.35 0.41
N HIS A 47 -5.17 0.58 -0.18
CA HIS A 47 -6.48 1.09 -0.65
C HIS A 47 -7.40 1.48 0.52
N ASN A 48 -7.22 0.87 1.69
CA ASN A 48 -8.03 1.07 2.88
C ASN A 48 -7.35 1.95 3.95
N GLY A 49 -6.13 2.42 3.70
CA GLY A 49 -5.40 3.26 4.63
C GLY A 49 -4.98 2.55 5.93
N PHE A 50 -4.94 1.21 5.97
CA PHE A 50 -4.62 0.43 7.17
C PHE A 50 -3.27 0.82 7.77
N PHE A 51 -2.23 0.90 6.94
CA PHE A 51 -0.88 1.27 7.38
C PHE A 51 -0.75 2.79 7.50
N LYS A 52 -0.18 3.24 8.61
CA LYS A 52 0.16 4.63 8.95
C LYS A 52 1.66 4.91 8.81
N SER A 53 2.46 3.88 8.52
CA SER A 53 3.88 4.00 8.28
C SER A 53 4.33 3.27 7.01
N LEU A 54 5.30 3.83 6.29
CA LEU A 54 5.89 3.17 5.12
C LEU A 54 6.66 1.91 5.54
N LYS A 55 7.27 1.94 6.73
CA LYS A 55 7.99 0.80 7.32
C LYS A 55 7.07 -0.36 7.63
N GLY A 56 5.92 -0.12 8.29
CA GLY A 56 4.95 -1.19 8.55
C GLY A 56 4.35 -1.75 7.27
N PHE A 57 4.17 -0.92 6.24
CA PHE A 57 3.76 -1.42 4.93
C PHE A 57 4.83 -2.33 4.28
N VAL A 58 6.12 -1.99 4.36
CA VAL A 58 7.21 -2.87 3.92
C VAL A 58 7.26 -4.17 4.73
N ASN A 59 7.15 -4.07 6.07
CA ASN A 59 7.14 -5.23 6.95
C ASN A 59 6.00 -6.19 6.58
N PHE A 60 4.82 -5.69 6.20
CA PHE A 60 3.74 -6.54 5.70
C PHE A 60 4.15 -7.38 4.49
N TYR A 61 4.85 -6.81 3.50
CA TYR A 61 5.37 -7.60 2.37
C TYR A 61 6.34 -8.70 2.83
N ASN A 62 7.17 -8.41 3.85
CA ASN A 62 8.14 -9.34 4.40
C ASN A 62 7.50 -10.47 5.23
N THR A 63 6.52 -10.16 6.08
CA THR A 63 6.04 -11.04 7.17
C THR A 63 4.56 -11.41 7.10
N SER A 64 3.84 -11.00 6.05
CA SER A 64 2.40 -11.29 5.91
C SER A 64 2.04 -12.77 6.12
N ALA A 65 2.93 -13.74 5.87
CA ALA A 65 2.67 -15.18 6.12
C ALA A 65 2.09 -15.45 7.51
N THR A 66 2.49 -14.68 8.52
CA THR A 66 1.98 -14.79 9.90
C THR A 66 0.63 -14.09 10.04
N VAL A 67 -0.46 -14.86 10.02
CA VAL A 67 -1.84 -14.35 10.19
C VAL A 67 -2.28 -14.49 11.64
N CYS A 68 -2.90 -13.45 12.21
CA CYS A 68 -3.43 -13.47 13.57
C CYS A 68 -4.60 -14.45 13.70
N PRO A 69 -4.77 -15.08 14.87
CA PRO A 69 -6.01 -15.78 15.20
C PRO A 69 -7.20 -14.80 15.15
N PRO A 70 -8.36 -15.19 14.56
CA PRO A 70 -9.51 -14.30 14.44
C PRO A 70 -10.02 -13.72 15.77
N GLU A 71 -9.90 -14.49 16.86
CA GLU A 71 -10.30 -14.10 18.21
C GLU A 71 -9.49 -12.93 18.79
N LEU A 72 -8.31 -12.66 18.24
CA LEU A 72 -7.46 -11.56 18.67
C LEU A 72 -7.99 -10.20 18.23
N GLY A 73 -8.82 -10.17 17.18
CA GLY A 73 -9.52 -8.96 16.74
C GLY A 73 -8.61 -7.82 16.28
N VAL A 74 -7.44 -8.13 15.69
CA VAL A 74 -6.52 -7.12 15.18
C VAL A 74 -7.15 -6.36 14.01
N ASP A 75 -7.32 -5.05 14.16
CA ASP A 75 -7.91 -4.18 13.13
C ASP A 75 -7.06 -2.94 12.80
N THR A 76 -5.97 -2.71 13.54
CA THR A 76 -5.00 -1.64 13.30
C THR A 76 -3.58 -2.14 13.00
N GLU A 77 -2.77 -1.28 12.35
CA GLU A 77 -1.34 -1.53 12.17
C GLU A 77 -0.61 -1.68 13.51
N GLU A 78 -0.97 -0.86 14.51
CA GLU A 78 -0.33 -0.89 15.84
C GLU A 78 -0.53 -2.24 16.52
N GLU A 79 -1.76 -2.76 16.54
CA GLU A 79 -2.07 -4.09 17.08
C GLU A 79 -1.38 -5.20 16.30
N ALA A 80 -1.33 -5.11 14.97
CA ALA A 80 -0.64 -6.09 14.13
C ALA A 80 0.85 -6.17 14.47
N LEU A 81 1.50 -5.01 14.61
CA LEU A 81 2.91 -4.93 15.00
C LEU A 81 3.14 -5.43 16.43
N ALA A 82 2.26 -5.08 17.38
CA ALA A 82 2.35 -5.52 18.77
C ALA A 82 2.24 -7.05 18.89
N ASN A 83 1.35 -7.66 18.10
CA ASN A 83 1.10 -9.10 18.10
C ASN A 83 2.00 -9.88 17.12
N LYS A 84 2.80 -9.19 16.29
CA LYS A 84 3.68 -9.77 15.26
C LYS A 84 2.94 -10.68 14.29
N CYS A 85 1.70 -10.32 13.96
CA CYS A 85 0.85 -11.04 13.03
C CYS A 85 -0.06 -10.05 12.30
N TRP A 86 -0.60 -10.45 11.16
CA TRP A 86 -1.45 -9.60 10.33
C TRP A 86 -2.90 -10.08 10.35
N PRO A 87 -3.89 -9.18 10.22
CA PRO A 87 -5.28 -9.60 10.12
C PRO A 87 -5.50 -10.48 8.89
N ALA A 88 -6.58 -11.26 8.93
CA ALA A 88 -6.99 -12.06 7.79
C ALA A 88 -7.22 -11.17 6.56
N ALA A 89 -6.95 -11.69 5.36
CA ALA A 89 -7.30 -10.97 4.14
C ALA A 89 -8.83 -10.92 3.97
N GLU A 90 -9.35 -9.81 3.44
CA GLU A 90 -10.78 -9.68 3.10
C GLU A 90 -11.22 -10.72 2.06
N HIS A 91 -10.33 -11.05 1.12
CA HIS A 91 -10.52 -12.06 0.07
C HIS A 91 -9.37 -13.08 0.07
N PRO A 92 -9.35 -14.07 1.00
CA PRO A 92 -8.27 -15.04 1.12
C PRO A 92 -8.07 -15.91 -0.13
N GLU A 93 -9.14 -16.14 -0.89
CA GLU A 93 -9.16 -16.91 -2.13
C GLU A 93 -8.31 -16.31 -3.25
N ASN A 94 -8.17 -14.97 -3.27
CA ASN A 94 -7.56 -14.19 -4.36
C ASN A 94 -6.27 -13.48 -3.92
N THR A 95 -5.60 -14.00 -2.89
CA THR A 95 -4.32 -13.43 -2.42
C THR A 95 -3.14 -13.89 -3.29
N ALA A 96 -2.17 -12.99 -3.50
CA ALA A 96 -0.91 -13.31 -4.18
C ALA A 96 0.03 -14.23 -3.36
N ARG A 97 -0.38 -14.65 -2.16
CA ARG A 97 0.37 -15.60 -1.28
C ARG A 97 0.58 -16.98 -1.90
N ARG A 98 -0.21 -17.34 -2.92
CA ARG A 98 -0.02 -18.61 -3.64
C ARG A 98 1.23 -18.62 -4.52
N GLY A 99 1.89 -17.48 -4.73
CA GLY A 99 3.20 -17.37 -5.38
C GLY A 99 4.35 -17.14 -4.38
N PRO A 100 5.62 -17.36 -4.76
CA PRO A 100 6.79 -17.26 -3.88
C PRO A 100 7.18 -15.82 -3.48
N ILE A 101 6.28 -14.85 -3.67
CA ILE A 101 6.65 -13.43 -3.79
C ILE A 101 6.33 -12.64 -2.51
N LEU A 102 5.56 -13.20 -1.56
CA LEU A 102 5.06 -12.43 -0.40
C LEU A 102 5.05 -13.22 0.91
N GLY A 103 5.37 -12.53 1.99
CA GLY A 103 4.99 -12.88 3.35
C GLY A 103 5.99 -13.69 4.17
N ASN A 104 7.03 -14.25 3.55
CA ASN A 104 8.15 -14.88 4.25
C ASN A 104 9.46 -14.61 3.51
N LEU A 105 9.75 -13.32 3.28
CA LEU A 105 10.91 -12.91 2.47
C LEU A 105 12.23 -13.02 3.25
N GLY A 106 12.16 -13.04 4.58
CA GLY A 106 13.33 -13.19 5.45
C GLY A 106 14.21 -11.95 5.52
N LEU A 107 13.67 -10.78 5.18
CA LEU A 107 14.41 -9.52 5.24
C LEU A 107 14.71 -9.16 6.70
N THR A 108 15.90 -8.65 6.96
CA THR A 108 16.25 -8.07 8.26
C THR A 108 15.63 -6.67 8.42
N SER A 109 15.63 -6.15 9.65
CA SER A 109 15.14 -4.79 9.89
C SER A 109 15.93 -3.75 9.09
N GLU A 110 17.25 -3.94 8.97
CA GLU A 110 18.14 -3.05 8.22
C GLU A 110 17.85 -3.07 6.72
N GLU A 111 17.53 -4.25 6.16
CA GLU A 111 17.17 -4.37 4.74
C GLU A 111 15.82 -3.70 4.46
N GLU A 112 14.84 -3.88 5.33
CA GLU A 112 13.58 -3.15 5.25
C GLU A 112 13.79 -1.63 5.36
N ASP A 113 14.68 -1.17 6.26
CA ASP A 113 15.01 0.25 6.40
C ASP A 113 15.70 0.81 5.16
N ALA A 114 16.57 0.02 4.52
CA ALA A 114 17.19 0.38 3.25
C ALA A 114 16.15 0.52 2.13
N ILE A 115 15.15 -0.37 2.06
CA ILE A 115 14.03 -0.26 1.11
C ILE A 115 13.20 1.01 1.38
N VAL A 116 12.90 1.29 2.65
CA VAL A 116 12.20 2.53 3.05
C VAL A 116 13.01 3.76 2.64
N ALA A 117 14.32 3.77 2.88
CA ALA A 117 15.20 4.86 2.50
C ALA A 117 15.23 5.07 0.98
N TYR A 118 15.31 3.97 0.21
CA TYR A 118 15.26 4.01 -1.25
C TYR A 118 13.93 4.58 -1.76
N MET A 119 12.78 4.13 -1.24
CA MET A 119 11.47 4.64 -1.65
C MET A 119 11.25 6.11 -1.31
N LYS A 120 11.87 6.62 -0.24
CA LYS A 120 11.83 8.05 0.11
C LYS A 120 12.47 8.94 -0.96
N THR A 121 13.41 8.40 -1.75
CA THR A 121 14.04 9.13 -2.86
C THR A 121 13.08 9.39 -4.02
N PHE A 122 11.91 8.74 -4.05
CA PHE A 122 10.91 8.93 -5.12
C PHE A 122 10.01 10.15 -4.92
N SER A 123 10.26 10.97 -3.91
CA SER A 123 9.55 12.23 -3.71
C SER A 123 10.08 13.30 -4.64
N ASP A 124 9.20 13.87 -5.45
CA ASP A 124 9.56 14.95 -6.36
C ASP A 124 9.99 16.20 -5.59
N THR A 125 11.09 16.82 -6.00
CA THR A 125 11.58 18.10 -5.47
C THR A 125 11.12 19.31 -6.30
N GLU A 126 10.62 19.07 -7.51
CA GLU A 126 10.16 20.10 -8.44
C GLU A 126 8.80 19.74 -9.02
N ILE A 127 7.87 20.69 -8.98
CA ILE A 127 6.57 20.56 -9.66
C ILE A 127 6.71 21.24 -11.03
N PRO A 128 6.52 20.50 -12.13
CA PRO A 128 6.58 21.09 -13.47
C PRO A 128 5.60 22.25 -13.59
N THR A 129 6.09 23.42 -14.01
CA THR A 129 5.20 24.54 -14.35
C THR A 129 4.54 24.27 -15.68
N LYS A 130 3.27 24.66 -15.82
CA LYS A 130 2.54 24.51 -17.08
C LYS A 130 3.32 25.22 -18.20
N PRO A 131 3.68 24.55 -19.30
CA PRO A 131 4.38 25.20 -20.39
C PRO A 131 3.54 26.35 -20.95
N LYS A 132 4.20 27.45 -21.35
CA LYS A 132 3.51 28.57 -21.99
C LYS A 132 2.78 28.07 -23.25
N PRO A 133 1.53 28.50 -23.49
CA PRO A 133 0.84 28.17 -24.73
C PRO A 133 1.70 28.54 -25.93
N PHE A 134 1.75 27.67 -26.94
CA PHE A 134 2.42 27.99 -28.18
C PHE A 134 1.65 29.11 -28.90
N THR A 135 2.29 30.26 -29.08
CA THR A 135 1.76 31.37 -29.88
C THR A 135 2.55 31.44 -31.18
N PRO A 136 2.00 31.01 -32.33
CA PRO A 136 2.70 31.13 -33.60
C PRO A 136 2.94 32.61 -33.93
N ALA A 137 4.13 32.93 -34.47
CA ALA A 137 4.44 34.27 -34.94
C ALA A 137 3.46 34.66 -36.05
N ARG A 138 2.78 35.80 -35.87
CA ARG A 138 1.91 36.37 -36.91
C ARG A 138 2.82 37.01 -37.95
N ASN A 139 2.97 36.37 -39.11
CA ASN A 139 3.71 36.94 -40.24
C ASN A 139 3.12 38.32 -40.59
N LYS A 140 3.99 39.34 -40.66
CA LYS A 140 3.64 40.68 -41.16
C LYS A 140 3.71 40.73 -42.67
#